data_AF-A0A660QNV3-F1
#
_entry.id   AF-A0A660QNV3-F1
#
_cell.length_a   1.000
_cell.length_b   1.000
_cell.length_c   1.000
_cell.angle_alpha   90.00
_cell.angle_beta   90.00
_cell.angle_gamma   90.00
#
_symmetry.space_group_name_H-M   'P 1'
#
loop_
_entity.id
_entity.type
_entity.pdbx_description
1 polymer ?
#
loop_
_entity_poly.entity_id
_entity_poly.type
_entity_poly.pdbx_seq_one_letter_code
_entity_poly.pdbx_strand_id
1 'polypeptide(L)'
;MKEMSGVLFLTALLSLAGCSTTKEDKKADDWILYFSPDSGTNEVYYSTDRISTDFLVLSALSAELDSLEKEWAVLKRELLFKERGYESDLENQKVELMLFRFTNALDSLWDMVAFYRSASASDKHVQTKGGILGMRAELEYSYHSSRFSALFHDQKKLIHLLNTAHPSFGISEGTYDRITYNVTSIDYLERLDLVWYLFCRELTNPDSELSKARNVQPEYAELISEMDGLHAGAHLQTEYILYARWSHFPELKNRLAHGTTAKIGDGMTGGWNKSVTETRGFLFKNVARMKNPTSHIL
;
A
#
# COMPACT_ATOMS: atom_id res chain seq x y z
N MET A 1 -58.45 54.00 -12.12
CA MET A 1 -57.59 54.86 -11.28
C MET A 1 -56.56 53.97 -10.60
N LYS A 2 -55.26 54.19 -10.88
CA LYS A 2 -54.03 53.65 -10.25
C LYS A 2 -53.81 52.12 -10.35
N GLU A 3 -52.98 51.66 -11.29
CA GLU A 3 -51.51 51.46 -11.19
C GLU A 3 -51.09 50.43 -10.13
N MET A 4 -50.57 49.26 -10.55
CA MET A 4 -49.12 49.01 -10.61
C MET A 4 -48.83 47.60 -11.15
N SER A 5 -47.94 47.59 -12.15
CA SER A 5 -47.23 46.45 -12.71
C SER A 5 -46.15 45.96 -11.74
N GLY A 6 -45.84 44.66 -11.74
CA GLY A 6 -44.52 44.22 -11.28
C GLY A 6 -44.47 42.83 -10.63
N VAL A 7 -43.86 41.90 -11.36
CA VAL A 7 -42.87 40.94 -10.82
C VAL A 7 -43.41 39.85 -9.88
N LEU A 8 -43.60 38.64 -10.41
CA LEU A 8 -42.85 37.43 -9.99
C LEU A 8 -43.43 36.18 -10.67
N PHE A 9 -42.90 35.92 -11.85
CA PHE A 9 -42.93 34.62 -12.52
C PHE A 9 -41.90 33.72 -11.83
N LEU A 10 -42.19 33.18 -10.64
CA LEU A 10 -41.27 32.25 -9.96
C LEU A 10 -41.94 31.43 -8.85
N THR A 11 -42.96 30.63 -9.17
CA THR A 11 -43.55 29.67 -8.23
C THR A 11 -43.96 28.38 -8.93
N ALA A 12 -42.96 27.60 -9.38
CA ALA A 12 -43.14 26.20 -9.79
C ALA A 12 -41.80 25.42 -9.77
N LEU A 13 -41.00 25.59 -8.70
CA LEU A 13 -39.74 24.85 -8.52
C LEU A 13 -39.52 24.52 -7.03
N LEU A 14 -40.55 23.98 -6.38
CA LEU A 14 -40.50 23.49 -5.00
C LEU A 14 -41.33 22.21 -4.88
N SER A 15 -40.93 21.14 -5.58
CA SER A 15 -41.44 19.78 -5.32
C SER A 15 -40.56 18.67 -5.92
N LEU A 16 -39.24 18.83 -5.81
CA LEU A 16 -38.32 17.69 -5.92
C LEU A 16 -37.39 17.70 -4.69
N ALA A 17 -38.00 17.73 -3.51
CA ALA A 17 -37.40 17.10 -2.33
C ALA A 17 -37.52 15.58 -2.51
N GLY A 18 -36.80 15.05 -3.49
CA GLY A 18 -36.49 13.63 -3.53
C GLY A 18 -35.52 13.40 -2.38
N CYS A 19 -35.99 12.73 -1.33
CA CYS A 19 -35.17 12.10 -0.32
C CYS A 19 -34.25 11.07 -1.01
N SER A 20 -33.16 11.53 -1.60
CA SER A 20 -31.98 10.72 -1.89
C SER A 20 -31.21 10.59 -0.58
N THR A 21 -31.74 9.80 0.35
CA THR A 21 -30.90 9.21 1.40
C THR A 21 -30.06 8.11 0.74
N THR A 22 -29.08 8.50 -0.06
CA THR A 22 -27.92 7.66 -0.26
C THR A 22 -27.35 7.45 1.14
N LYS A 23 -27.38 6.20 1.64
CA LYS A 23 -26.63 5.84 2.84
C LYS A 23 -25.21 6.32 2.60
N GLU A 24 -24.76 7.32 3.36
CA GLU A 24 -23.34 7.62 3.48
C GLU A 24 -22.66 6.30 3.82
N ASP A 25 -21.84 5.83 2.89
CA ASP A 25 -21.08 4.62 3.06
C ASP A 25 -20.06 4.93 4.16
N LYS A 26 -20.37 4.61 5.43
CA LYS A 26 -19.57 5.02 6.58
C LYS A 26 -18.10 4.62 6.47
N LYS A 27 -17.79 3.60 5.66
CA LYS A 27 -16.43 3.17 5.30
C LYS A 27 -15.63 4.22 4.52
N ALA A 28 -16.28 5.13 3.81
CA ALA A 28 -15.62 6.14 2.98
C ALA A 28 -14.83 7.17 3.80
N ASP A 29 -15.10 7.30 5.11
CA ASP A 29 -14.53 8.36 5.93
C ASP A 29 -13.72 7.92 7.16
N ASP A 30 -13.64 6.62 7.45
CA ASP A 30 -12.90 6.14 8.61
C ASP A 30 -11.97 4.99 8.21
N TRP A 31 -10.66 5.19 8.33
CA TRP A 31 -9.67 4.18 7.94
C TRP A 31 -9.81 2.91 8.78
N ILE A 32 -10.29 3.02 10.04
CA ILE A 32 -10.38 1.86 10.93
C ILE A 32 -11.42 0.85 10.44
N LEU A 33 -12.40 1.30 9.64
CA LEU A 33 -13.41 0.42 9.06
C LEU A 33 -12.84 -0.47 7.95
N TYR A 34 -11.65 -0.18 7.45
CA TYR A 34 -10.90 -1.11 6.58
C TYR A 34 -10.24 -2.23 7.38
N PHE A 35 -10.03 -2.02 8.67
CA PHE A 35 -9.51 -2.99 9.63
C PHE A 35 -10.58 -3.32 10.67
N SER A 36 -11.80 -3.56 10.21
CA SER A 36 -12.95 -3.98 11.01
C SER A 36 -13.82 -4.89 10.16
N PRO A 37 -14.47 -5.92 10.74
CA PRO A 37 -15.32 -6.82 10.00
C PRO A 37 -16.53 -6.09 9.38
N ASP A 38 -17.01 -6.67 8.27
CA ASP A 38 -18.32 -6.30 7.73
C ASP A 38 -19.43 -6.65 8.74
N SER A 39 -20.40 -5.74 8.88
CA SER A 39 -21.53 -5.95 9.77
C SER A 39 -22.26 -7.26 9.45
N GLY A 40 -22.24 -8.23 10.38
CA GLY A 40 -22.96 -9.50 10.27
C GLY A 40 -22.11 -10.77 10.17
N THR A 41 -20.78 -10.69 10.29
CA THR A 41 -19.91 -11.87 10.42
C THR A 41 -19.85 -12.36 11.88
N ASN A 42 -19.51 -13.64 12.09
CA ASN A 42 -19.22 -14.15 13.44
C ASN A 42 -18.00 -13.40 13.98
N GLU A 43 -18.22 -12.46 14.90
CA GLU A 43 -17.17 -11.58 15.43
C GLU A 43 -16.15 -12.41 16.22
N VAL A 44 -14.98 -12.61 15.64
CA VAL A 44 -13.79 -13.06 16.36
C VAL A 44 -13.29 -11.86 17.16
N TYR A 45 -13.27 -11.99 18.49
CA TYR A 45 -12.77 -10.92 19.36
C TYR A 45 -11.29 -11.12 19.68
N TYR A 46 -10.50 -10.05 19.57
CA TYR A 46 -9.09 -10.06 19.97
C TYR A 46 -8.83 -9.14 21.17
N SER A 47 -7.82 -9.52 21.96
CA SER A 47 -7.38 -8.80 23.16
C SER A 47 -6.05 -8.08 22.92
N THR A 48 -5.64 -7.28 23.90
CA THR A 48 -4.31 -6.65 23.92
C THR A 48 -3.18 -7.68 23.86
N ASP A 49 -3.35 -8.88 24.40
CA ASP A 49 -2.31 -9.93 24.35
C ASP A 49 -2.02 -10.37 22.91
N ARG A 50 -3.07 -10.44 22.07
CA ARG A 50 -2.91 -10.71 20.65
C ARG A 50 -2.11 -9.61 19.96
N ILE A 51 -2.40 -8.34 20.26
CA ILE A 51 -1.68 -7.18 19.72
C ILE A 51 -0.19 -7.25 20.12
N SER A 52 0.12 -7.53 21.38
CA SER A 52 1.51 -7.64 21.84
C SER A 52 2.26 -8.79 21.16
N THR A 53 1.58 -9.92 20.92
CA THR A 53 2.16 -11.05 20.19
C THR A 53 2.44 -10.68 18.74
N ASP A 54 1.45 -10.10 18.06
CA ASP A 54 1.55 -9.72 16.65
C ASP A 54 2.57 -8.60 16.43
N PHE A 55 2.75 -7.70 17.39
CA PHE A 55 3.82 -6.70 17.34
C PHE A 55 5.19 -7.38 17.21
N LEU A 56 5.48 -8.39 18.04
CA LEU A 56 6.75 -9.13 17.99
C LEU A 56 6.91 -9.91 16.68
N VAL A 57 5.82 -10.53 16.21
CA VAL A 57 5.81 -11.25 14.92
C VAL A 57 6.09 -10.28 13.78
N LEU A 58 5.43 -9.13 13.75
CA LEU A 58 5.60 -8.11 12.72
C LEU A 58 7.03 -7.57 12.69
N SER A 59 7.63 -7.29 13.84
CA SER A 59 9.04 -6.88 13.92
C SER A 59 9.99 -7.96 13.38
N ALA A 60 9.74 -9.23 13.70
CA ALA A 60 10.53 -10.34 13.18
C ALA A 60 10.39 -10.50 11.66
N LEU A 61 9.17 -10.37 11.13
CA LEU A 61 8.89 -10.42 9.70
C LEU A 61 9.56 -9.27 8.94
N SER A 62 9.48 -8.05 9.47
CA SER A 62 10.13 -6.87 8.89
C SER A 62 11.66 -7.07 8.79
N ALA A 63 12.29 -7.52 9.88
CA ALA A 63 13.73 -7.80 9.89
C ALA A 63 14.14 -8.92 8.91
N GLU A 64 13.31 -9.97 8.78
CA GLU A 64 13.54 -11.07 7.85
C GLU A 64 13.44 -10.59 6.39
N LEU A 65 12.42 -9.79 6.06
CA LEU A 65 12.22 -9.26 4.71
C LEU A 65 13.30 -8.25 4.31
N ASP A 66 13.76 -7.41 5.23
CA ASP A 66 14.91 -6.53 5.05
C ASP A 66 16.21 -7.30 4.79
N SER A 67 16.39 -8.42 5.47
CA SER A 67 17.54 -9.30 5.27
C SER A 67 17.47 -9.98 3.90
N LEU A 68 16.30 -10.53 3.55
CA LEU A 68 16.05 -11.15 2.25
C LEU A 68 16.23 -10.16 1.09
N GLU A 69 15.83 -8.89 1.23
CA GLU A 69 16.08 -7.87 0.20
C GLU A 69 17.57 -7.76 -0.14
N LYS A 70 18.43 -7.72 0.90
CA LYS A 70 19.89 -7.65 0.72
C LYS A 70 20.42 -8.91 0.07
N GLU A 71 19.95 -10.09 0.49
CA GLU A 71 20.30 -11.37 -0.11
C GLU A 71 19.88 -11.43 -1.60
N TRP A 72 18.66 -10.98 -1.94
CA TRP A 72 18.17 -10.93 -3.32
C TRP A 72 19.03 -10.00 -4.19
N ALA A 73 19.44 -8.85 -3.67
CA ALA A 73 20.31 -7.93 -4.38
C ALA A 73 21.71 -8.52 -4.64
N VAL A 74 22.25 -9.31 -3.70
CA VAL A 74 23.49 -10.07 -3.90
C VAL A 74 23.28 -11.14 -4.97
N LEU A 75 22.24 -11.98 -4.82
CA LEU A 75 21.94 -13.06 -5.76
C LEU A 75 21.73 -12.53 -7.18
N LYS A 76 20.95 -11.46 -7.35
CA LYS A 76 20.77 -10.82 -8.67
C LYS A 76 22.12 -10.44 -9.28
N ARG A 77 23.03 -9.81 -8.52
CA ARG A 77 24.36 -9.45 -9.03
C ARG A 77 25.18 -10.67 -9.41
N GLU A 78 25.17 -11.73 -8.59
CA GLU A 78 25.88 -12.98 -8.87
C GLU A 78 25.38 -13.65 -10.14
N LEU A 79 24.06 -13.63 -10.37
CA LEU A 79 23.43 -14.33 -11.49
C LEU A 79 23.40 -13.52 -12.79
N LEU A 80 23.44 -12.18 -12.74
CA LEU A 80 23.40 -11.32 -13.93
C LEU A 80 24.58 -11.53 -14.89
N PHE A 81 25.75 -11.91 -14.38
CA PHE A 81 26.99 -12.03 -15.16
C PHE A 81 27.28 -13.46 -15.64
N LYS A 82 26.36 -14.40 -15.44
CA LYS A 82 26.54 -15.78 -15.89
C LYS A 82 26.01 -15.96 -17.32
N GLU A 83 26.91 -16.34 -18.23
CA GLU A 83 26.57 -16.64 -19.63
C GLU A 83 25.80 -17.96 -19.79
N ARG A 84 26.15 -18.97 -18.98
CA ARG A 84 25.44 -20.25 -18.89
C ARG A 84 24.17 -20.08 -18.05
N GLY A 85 23.13 -20.84 -18.36
CA GLY A 85 21.88 -20.81 -17.60
C GLY A 85 22.09 -21.24 -16.14
N TYR A 86 21.00 -21.22 -15.36
CA TYR A 86 20.96 -21.67 -13.96
C TYR A 86 21.21 -23.19 -13.89
N GLU A 87 22.48 -23.59 -13.76
CA GLU A 87 22.89 -24.98 -14.03
C GLU A 87 23.46 -25.71 -12.81
N SER A 88 23.76 -25.05 -11.68
CA SER A 88 24.23 -25.76 -10.48
C SER A 88 23.08 -26.00 -9.48
N ASP A 89 22.96 -27.24 -9.01
CA ASP A 89 21.96 -27.63 -8.01
C ASP A 89 22.00 -26.74 -6.76
N LEU A 90 23.19 -26.29 -6.38
CA LEU A 90 23.40 -25.41 -5.23
C LEU A 90 22.78 -24.01 -5.43
N GLU A 91 22.86 -23.46 -6.64
CA GLU A 91 22.24 -22.17 -6.96
C GLU A 91 20.72 -22.26 -6.96
N ASN A 92 20.18 -23.34 -7.50
CA ASN A 92 18.75 -23.61 -7.49
C ASN A 92 18.24 -23.77 -6.04
N GLN A 93 18.96 -24.50 -5.18
CA GLN A 93 18.63 -24.63 -3.77
C GLN A 93 18.66 -23.29 -3.01
N LYS A 94 19.64 -22.42 -3.32
CA LYS A 94 19.73 -21.08 -2.72
C LYS A 94 18.51 -20.23 -3.11
N VAL A 95 18.17 -20.21 -4.39
CA VAL A 95 16.99 -19.48 -4.91
C VAL A 95 15.71 -20.03 -4.28
N GLU A 96 15.56 -21.35 -4.24
CA GLU A 96 14.41 -22.05 -3.67
C GLU A 96 14.22 -21.72 -2.18
N LEU A 97 15.28 -21.79 -1.38
CA LEU A 97 15.23 -21.47 0.05
C LEU A 97 14.89 -19.99 0.29
N MET A 98 15.47 -19.08 -0.49
CA MET A 98 15.17 -17.65 -0.37
C MET A 98 13.72 -17.36 -0.77
N LEU A 99 13.22 -17.99 -1.83
CA LEU A 99 11.84 -17.82 -2.30
C LEU A 99 10.84 -18.39 -1.28
N PHE A 100 11.16 -19.52 -0.65
CA PHE A 100 10.36 -20.10 0.44
C PHE A 100 10.27 -19.14 1.63
N ARG A 101 11.41 -18.65 2.13
CA ARG A 101 11.44 -17.69 3.25
C ARG A 101 10.64 -16.42 2.92
N PHE A 102 10.83 -15.89 1.71
CA PHE A 102 10.14 -14.69 1.25
C PHE A 102 8.63 -14.87 1.16
N THR A 103 8.18 -15.95 0.51
CA THR A 103 6.74 -16.23 0.36
C THR A 103 6.05 -16.49 1.69
N ASN A 104 6.67 -17.25 2.59
CA ASN A 104 6.12 -17.45 3.94
C ASN A 104 6.01 -16.15 4.74
N ALA A 105 7.00 -15.26 4.63
CA ALA A 105 6.96 -13.97 5.30
C ALA A 105 5.82 -13.10 4.75
N LEU A 106 5.65 -13.07 3.42
CA LEU A 106 4.54 -12.36 2.78
C LEU A 106 3.17 -12.94 3.16
N ASP A 107 3.03 -14.27 3.18
CA ASP A 107 1.79 -14.94 3.58
C ASP A 107 1.46 -14.64 5.06
N SER A 108 2.48 -14.64 5.94
CA SER A 108 2.31 -14.28 7.35
C SER A 108 1.86 -12.84 7.55
N LEU A 109 2.40 -11.90 6.76
CA LEU A 109 1.93 -10.51 6.77
C LEU A 109 0.48 -10.43 6.28
N TRP A 110 0.14 -11.14 5.21
CA TRP A 110 -1.22 -11.14 4.67
C TRP A 110 -2.22 -11.76 5.64
N ASP A 111 -1.86 -12.83 6.35
CA ASP A 111 -2.68 -13.42 7.41
C ASP A 111 -2.93 -12.43 8.55
N MET A 112 -1.92 -11.64 8.94
CA MET A 112 -2.08 -10.57 9.93
C MET A 112 -3.04 -9.48 9.43
N VAL A 113 -2.89 -9.04 8.18
CA VAL A 113 -3.83 -8.10 7.55
C VAL A 113 -5.24 -8.67 7.57
N ALA A 114 -5.43 -9.89 7.07
CA ALA A 114 -6.73 -10.55 6.99
C ALA A 114 -7.38 -10.71 8.38
N PHE A 115 -6.58 -11.01 9.41
CA PHE A 115 -7.05 -11.08 10.78
C PHE A 115 -7.62 -9.74 11.26
N TYR A 116 -6.84 -8.66 11.19
CA TYR A 116 -7.32 -7.34 11.65
C TYR A 116 -8.44 -6.77 10.79
N ARG A 117 -8.62 -7.24 9.56
CA ARG A 117 -9.79 -6.91 8.72
C ARG A 117 -11.07 -7.64 9.10
N SER A 118 -10.95 -8.79 9.76
CA SER A 118 -12.09 -9.68 10.02
C SER A 118 -12.42 -9.84 11.51
N ALA A 119 -11.53 -9.41 12.40
CA ALA A 119 -11.70 -9.49 13.84
C ALA A 119 -12.05 -8.13 14.46
N SER A 120 -12.84 -8.17 15.53
CA SER A 120 -13.22 -7.00 16.32
C SER A 120 -12.50 -6.99 17.66
N ALA A 121 -12.31 -5.81 18.24
CA ALA A 121 -11.85 -5.65 19.62
C ALA A 121 -13.00 -5.28 20.56
N SER A 122 -12.74 -5.34 21.87
CA SER A 122 -13.69 -4.93 22.91
C SER A 122 -14.07 -3.44 22.86
N ASP A 123 -13.17 -2.60 22.37
CA ASP A 123 -13.32 -1.16 22.35
C ASP A 123 -12.51 -0.51 21.22
N LYS A 124 -12.81 0.77 20.93
CA LYS A 124 -12.18 1.52 19.85
C LYS A 124 -10.68 1.70 20.04
N HIS A 125 -10.19 1.74 21.28
CA HIS A 125 -8.78 1.94 21.56
C HIS A 125 -7.95 0.70 21.18
N VAL A 126 -8.42 -0.48 21.58
CA VAL A 126 -7.83 -1.77 21.19
C VAL A 126 -8.02 -2.01 19.69
N GLN A 127 -9.17 -1.62 19.11
CA GLN A 127 -9.40 -1.70 17.66
C GLN A 127 -8.33 -0.91 16.89
N THR A 128 -8.13 0.35 17.28
CA THR A 128 -7.16 1.26 16.64
C THR A 128 -5.75 0.68 16.66
N LYS A 129 -5.31 0.13 17.79
CA LYS A 129 -3.99 -0.49 17.92
C LYS A 129 -3.81 -1.69 16.99
N GLY A 130 -4.81 -2.57 16.93
CA GLY A 130 -4.81 -3.68 15.97
C GLY A 130 -4.82 -3.19 14.52
N GLY A 131 -5.61 -2.15 14.22
CA GLY A 131 -5.62 -1.50 12.92
C GLY A 131 -4.25 -0.92 12.52
N ILE A 132 -3.49 -0.34 13.45
CA ILE A 132 -2.12 0.15 13.17
C ILE A 132 -1.22 -1.01 12.76
N LEU A 133 -1.30 -2.16 13.46
CA LEU A 133 -0.54 -3.36 13.08
C LEU A 133 -0.97 -3.90 11.72
N GLY A 134 -2.28 -3.98 11.46
CA GLY A 134 -2.82 -4.39 10.16
C GLY A 134 -2.35 -3.46 9.03
N MET A 135 -2.37 -2.14 9.26
CA MET A 135 -1.89 -1.16 8.28
C MET A 135 -0.40 -1.29 8.04
N ARG A 136 0.40 -1.47 9.11
CA ARG A 136 1.84 -1.70 8.97
C ARG A 136 2.12 -2.96 8.17
N ALA A 137 1.44 -4.06 8.48
CA ALA A 137 1.62 -5.33 7.78
C ALA A 137 1.25 -5.21 6.29
N GLU A 138 0.18 -4.49 5.94
CA GLU A 138 -0.18 -4.25 4.53
C GLU A 138 0.87 -3.40 3.80
N LEU A 139 1.45 -2.41 4.47
CA LEU A 139 2.53 -1.58 3.91
C LEU A 139 3.84 -2.38 3.73
N GLU A 140 4.21 -3.21 4.70
CA GLU A 140 5.37 -4.12 4.60
C GLU A 140 5.19 -5.11 3.43
N TYR A 141 4.01 -5.73 3.35
CA TYR A 141 3.66 -6.63 2.25
C TYR A 141 3.80 -5.90 0.91
N SER A 142 3.22 -4.71 0.81
CA SER A 142 3.25 -3.89 -0.41
C SER A 142 4.68 -3.57 -0.80
N TYR A 143 5.45 -2.98 0.13
CA TYR A 143 6.82 -2.52 -0.08
C TYR A 143 7.72 -3.66 -0.53
N HIS A 144 7.79 -4.76 0.23
CA HIS A 144 8.72 -5.84 -0.10
C HIS A 144 8.30 -6.59 -1.38
N SER A 145 7.00 -6.77 -1.62
CA SER A 145 6.50 -7.39 -2.84
C SER A 145 6.79 -6.53 -4.08
N SER A 146 6.56 -5.22 -4.03
CA SER A 146 6.89 -4.32 -5.14
C SER A 146 8.39 -4.18 -5.33
N ARG A 147 9.17 -4.22 -4.24
CA ARG A 147 10.63 -4.14 -4.29
C ARG A 147 11.23 -5.36 -4.95
N PHE A 148 10.78 -6.56 -4.56
CA PHE A 148 11.14 -7.82 -5.20
C PHE A 148 10.76 -7.81 -6.69
N SER A 149 9.54 -7.39 -6.99
CA SER A 149 9.03 -7.31 -8.37
C SER A 149 9.88 -6.36 -9.23
N ALA A 150 10.21 -5.18 -8.72
CA ALA A 150 11.04 -4.17 -9.37
C ALA A 150 12.49 -4.65 -9.52
N LEU A 151 13.02 -5.37 -8.52
CA LEU A 151 14.38 -5.89 -8.55
C LEU A 151 14.60 -6.86 -9.71
N PHE A 152 13.65 -7.74 -10.00
CA PHE A 152 13.78 -8.72 -11.10
C PHE A 152 13.11 -8.27 -12.40
N HIS A 153 12.54 -7.07 -12.44
CA HIS A 153 11.92 -6.53 -13.63
C HIS A 153 12.85 -6.57 -14.86
N ASP A 154 12.30 -6.91 -16.02
CA ASP A 154 13.00 -7.14 -17.30
C ASP A 154 14.08 -8.23 -17.32
N GLN A 155 14.27 -8.99 -16.23
CA GLN A 155 15.25 -10.08 -16.17
C GLN A 155 14.62 -11.41 -16.59
N LYS A 156 14.26 -11.58 -17.87
CA LYS A 156 13.51 -12.74 -18.39
C LYS A 156 14.01 -14.10 -17.89
N LYS A 157 15.32 -14.32 -17.90
CA LYS A 157 15.92 -15.56 -17.41
C LYS A 157 15.66 -15.76 -15.90
N LEU A 158 15.86 -14.71 -15.08
CA LEU A 158 15.66 -14.79 -13.63
C LEU A 158 14.19 -14.94 -13.28
N ILE A 159 13.31 -14.24 -14.01
CA ILE A 159 11.86 -14.38 -13.87
C ILE A 159 11.44 -15.82 -14.16
N HIS A 160 11.96 -16.44 -15.23
CA HIS A 160 11.65 -17.84 -15.53
C HIS A 160 12.05 -18.77 -14.38
N LEU A 161 13.22 -18.56 -13.79
CA LEU A 161 13.67 -19.31 -12.61
C LEU A 161 12.72 -19.10 -11.41
N LEU A 162 12.40 -17.85 -11.09
CA LEU A 162 11.52 -17.51 -9.96
C LEU A 162 10.06 -17.96 -10.16
N ASN A 163 9.66 -18.26 -11.41
CA ASN A 163 8.37 -18.83 -11.75
C ASN A 163 8.40 -20.35 -11.92
N THR A 164 9.55 -20.99 -11.75
CA THR A 164 9.63 -22.46 -11.75
C THR A 164 9.02 -23.00 -10.46
N ALA A 165 8.29 -24.11 -10.55
CA ALA A 165 7.74 -24.76 -9.36
C ALA A 165 8.86 -25.39 -8.51
N HIS A 166 8.73 -25.29 -7.18
CA HIS A 166 9.63 -25.94 -6.22
C HIS A 166 8.82 -26.80 -5.25
N PRO A 167 8.45 -28.05 -5.64
CA PRO A 167 7.53 -28.89 -4.87
C PRO A 167 8.01 -29.24 -3.47
N SER A 168 9.33 -29.33 -3.25
CA SER A 168 9.93 -29.65 -1.95
C SER A 168 9.58 -28.64 -0.86
N PHE A 169 9.26 -27.40 -1.25
CA PHE A 169 8.85 -26.31 -0.36
C PHE A 169 7.41 -25.84 -0.60
N GLY A 170 6.63 -26.57 -1.42
CA GLY A 170 5.26 -26.21 -1.74
C GLY A 170 5.10 -24.94 -2.59
N ILE A 171 6.18 -24.46 -3.24
CA ILE A 171 6.12 -23.25 -4.08
C ILE A 171 5.57 -23.63 -5.46
N SER A 172 4.49 -22.96 -5.84
CA SER A 172 3.85 -23.12 -7.15
C SER A 172 4.59 -22.39 -8.26
N GLU A 173 4.40 -22.86 -9.49
CA GLU A 173 4.81 -22.11 -10.68
C GLU A 173 4.14 -20.72 -10.73
N GLY A 174 4.80 -19.76 -11.40
CA GLY A 174 4.27 -18.41 -11.56
C GLY A 174 4.34 -17.53 -10.30
N THR A 175 5.19 -17.88 -9.32
CA THR A 175 5.28 -17.15 -8.04
C THR A 175 5.67 -15.67 -8.22
N TYR A 176 6.70 -15.35 -9.02
CA TYR A 176 7.07 -13.96 -9.31
C TYR A 176 5.93 -13.21 -10.03
N ASP A 177 5.29 -13.84 -11.00
CA ASP A 177 4.20 -13.23 -11.76
C ASP A 177 2.99 -12.93 -10.87
N ARG A 178 2.63 -13.86 -9.98
CA ARG A 178 1.54 -13.68 -9.01
C ARG A 178 1.82 -12.54 -8.05
N ILE A 179 3.02 -12.49 -7.46
CA ILE A 179 3.43 -11.39 -6.56
C ILE A 179 3.36 -10.06 -7.31
N THR A 180 3.93 -10.00 -8.53
CA THR A 180 3.93 -8.80 -9.35
C THR A 180 2.51 -8.37 -9.71
N TYR A 181 1.64 -9.29 -10.11
CA TYR A 181 0.24 -9.01 -10.43
C TYR A 181 -0.50 -8.40 -9.24
N ASN A 182 -0.33 -8.96 -8.04
CA ASN A 182 -1.00 -8.47 -6.83
C ASN A 182 -0.62 -7.01 -6.52
N VAL A 183 0.67 -6.67 -6.54
CA VAL A 183 1.11 -5.29 -6.23
C VAL A 183 0.90 -4.30 -7.37
N THR A 184 0.74 -4.76 -8.61
CA THR A 184 0.45 -3.90 -9.77
C THR A 184 -1.04 -3.82 -10.10
N SER A 185 -1.89 -4.52 -9.35
CA SER A 185 -3.34 -4.44 -9.50
C SER A 185 -3.83 -3.03 -9.18
N ILE A 186 -4.62 -2.45 -10.09
CA ILE A 186 -5.14 -1.09 -9.91
C ILE A 186 -6.04 -1.02 -8.67
N ASP A 187 -6.91 -2.01 -8.47
CA ASP A 187 -7.82 -2.06 -7.33
C ASP A 187 -7.05 -2.14 -6.00
N TYR A 188 -5.93 -2.87 -5.99
CA TYR A 188 -5.05 -2.95 -4.83
C TYR A 188 -4.42 -1.59 -4.52
N LEU A 189 -3.87 -0.93 -5.53
CA LEU A 189 -3.20 0.36 -5.39
C LEU A 189 -4.17 1.47 -4.97
N GLU A 190 -5.35 1.53 -5.58
CA GLU A 190 -6.39 2.50 -5.24
C GLU A 190 -6.86 2.30 -3.80
N ARG A 191 -7.04 1.05 -3.35
CA ARG A 191 -7.38 0.76 -1.95
C ARG A 191 -6.25 1.17 -1.01
N LEU A 192 -5.00 0.80 -1.30
CA LEU A 192 -3.87 1.14 -0.45
C LEU A 192 -3.72 2.66 -0.29
N ASP A 193 -3.85 3.39 -1.39
CA ASP A 193 -3.80 4.86 -1.40
C ASP A 193 -4.95 5.50 -0.61
N LEU A 194 -6.17 4.97 -0.75
CA LEU A 194 -7.33 5.46 -0.03
C LEU A 194 -7.19 5.23 1.48
N VAL A 195 -6.82 4.01 1.90
CA VAL A 195 -6.62 3.68 3.31
C VAL A 195 -5.50 4.53 3.92
N TRP A 196 -4.38 4.69 3.20
CA TRP A 196 -3.28 5.54 3.65
C TRP A 196 -3.70 7.00 3.78
N TYR A 197 -4.45 7.54 2.81
CA TYR A 197 -4.99 8.90 2.89
C TYR A 197 -5.87 9.10 4.14
N LEU A 198 -6.80 8.17 4.40
CA LEU A 198 -7.68 8.23 5.57
C LEU A 198 -6.89 8.10 6.89
N PHE A 199 -5.90 7.22 6.92
CA PHE A 199 -5.00 7.04 8.05
C PHE A 199 -4.22 8.33 8.37
N CYS A 200 -3.61 8.93 7.35
CA CYS A 200 -2.92 10.21 7.49
C CYS A 200 -3.86 11.31 7.94
N ARG A 201 -5.08 11.39 7.39
CA ARG A 201 -6.11 12.36 7.78
C ARG A 201 -6.45 12.23 9.27
N GLU A 202 -6.67 11.01 9.77
CA GLU A 202 -6.99 10.78 11.17
C GLU A 202 -5.81 11.07 12.12
N LEU A 203 -4.56 10.86 11.68
CA LEU A 203 -3.34 11.27 12.40
C LEU A 203 -3.21 12.78 12.61
N THR A 204 -3.91 13.60 11.81
CA THR A 204 -3.93 15.05 11.95
C THR A 204 -4.92 15.53 13.01
N ASN A 205 -5.93 14.71 13.33
CA ASN A 205 -6.94 15.01 14.34
C ASN A 205 -6.39 14.66 15.74
N PRO A 206 -6.10 15.65 16.62
CA PRO A 206 -5.51 15.37 17.93
C PRO A 206 -6.40 14.51 18.84
N ASP A 207 -7.72 14.55 18.63
CA ASP A 207 -8.70 13.83 19.45
C ASP A 207 -8.93 12.38 19.00
N SER A 208 -8.35 11.97 17.87
CA SER A 208 -8.48 10.61 17.36
C SER A 208 -7.72 9.59 18.23
N GLU A 209 -8.22 8.35 18.27
CA GLU A 209 -7.51 7.26 18.98
C GLU A 209 -6.15 6.98 18.34
N LEU A 210 -6.03 7.17 17.02
CA LEU A 210 -4.78 7.01 16.28
C LEU A 210 -3.72 8.04 16.71
N SER A 211 -4.11 9.32 16.80
CA SER A 211 -3.23 10.38 17.30
C SER A 211 -2.83 10.17 18.76
N LYS A 212 -3.77 9.73 19.61
CA LYS A 212 -3.48 9.39 21.01
C LYS A 212 -2.49 8.22 21.11
N ALA A 213 -2.69 7.16 20.33
CA ALA A 213 -1.76 6.02 20.30
C ALA A 213 -0.34 6.48 19.93
N ARG A 214 -0.18 7.27 18.87
CA ARG A 214 1.12 7.84 18.46
C ARG A 214 1.76 8.71 19.54
N ASN A 215 0.98 9.55 20.21
CA ASN A 215 1.53 10.56 21.12
C ASN A 215 1.82 10.03 22.53
N VAL A 216 1.14 8.97 22.95
CA VAL A 216 1.23 8.44 24.33
C VAL A 216 2.11 7.19 24.41
N GLN A 217 2.18 6.38 23.36
CA GLN A 217 2.87 5.08 23.37
C GLN A 217 4.04 5.08 22.37
N PRO A 218 5.30 5.09 22.85
CA PRO A 218 6.49 5.20 22.00
C PRO A 218 6.57 4.14 20.89
N GLU A 219 6.16 2.91 21.18
CA GLU A 219 6.21 1.79 20.24
C GLU A 219 5.30 2.00 19.01
N TYR A 220 4.15 2.65 19.18
CA TYR A 220 3.28 3.02 18.06
C TYR A 220 3.80 4.26 17.34
N ALA A 221 4.46 5.18 18.05
CA ALA A 221 5.10 6.34 17.44
C ALA A 221 6.17 5.90 16.43
N GLU A 222 7.01 4.94 16.83
CA GLU A 222 8.06 4.35 15.99
C GLU A 222 7.46 3.65 14.76
N LEU A 223 6.52 2.72 14.97
CA LEU A 223 5.84 2.02 13.88
C LEU A 223 5.23 2.97 12.84
N ILE A 224 4.54 4.01 13.31
CA ILE A 224 3.88 5.00 12.45
C ILE A 224 4.91 5.85 11.69
N SER A 225 6.02 6.21 12.34
CA SER A 225 7.04 7.08 11.72
C SER A 225 7.71 6.46 10.49
N GLU A 226 7.75 5.13 10.44
CA GLU A 226 8.36 4.36 9.36
C GLU A 226 7.38 4.05 8.21
N MET A 227 6.07 4.11 8.44
CA MET A 227 5.05 3.75 7.46
C MET A 227 5.07 4.61 6.18
N ASP A 228 5.43 5.90 6.29
CA ASP A 228 5.54 6.79 5.13
C ASP A 228 6.60 6.30 4.14
N GLY A 229 7.73 5.81 4.65
CA GLY A 229 8.80 5.24 3.84
C GLY A 229 8.35 3.98 3.10
N LEU A 230 7.60 3.11 3.76
CA LEU A 230 7.04 1.91 3.15
C LEU A 230 6.02 2.24 2.07
N HIS A 231 5.07 3.15 2.34
CA HIS A 231 4.07 3.59 1.36
C HIS A 231 4.72 4.23 0.14
N ALA A 232 5.60 5.21 0.35
CA ALA A 232 6.29 5.91 -0.72
C ALA A 232 7.18 4.94 -1.54
N GLY A 233 7.88 4.03 -0.86
CA GLY A 233 8.70 3.00 -1.51
C GLY A 233 7.86 2.07 -2.38
N ALA A 234 6.74 1.56 -1.85
CA ALA A 234 5.83 0.69 -2.58
C ALA A 234 5.27 1.37 -3.83
N HIS A 235 4.87 2.64 -3.69
CA HIS A 235 4.36 3.44 -4.81
C HIS A 235 5.42 3.63 -5.90
N LEU A 236 6.63 4.07 -5.53
CA LEU A 236 7.73 4.27 -6.47
C LEU A 236 8.10 3.01 -7.25
N GLN A 237 8.18 1.88 -6.57
CA GLN A 237 8.56 0.61 -7.16
C GLN A 237 7.47 0.10 -8.11
N THR A 238 6.21 0.26 -7.73
CA THR A 238 5.08 -0.14 -8.56
C THR A 238 4.93 0.75 -9.78
N GLU A 239 5.04 2.07 -9.62
CA GLU A 239 5.07 3.01 -10.74
C GLU A 239 6.19 2.68 -11.71
N TYR A 240 7.39 2.31 -11.23
CA TYR A 240 8.48 1.86 -12.08
C TYR A 240 8.11 0.63 -12.92
N ILE A 241 7.54 -0.42 -12.30
CA ILE A 241 7.11 -1.64 -13.00
C ILE A 241 6.02 -1.32 -14.03
N LEU A 242 5.04 -0.50 -13.66
CA LEU A 242 3.94 -0.10 -14.53
C LEU A 242 4.46 0.75 -15.70
N TYR A 243 5.34 1.73 -15.43
CA TYR A 243 5.97 2.59 -16.44
C TYR A 243 6.71 1.78 -17.48
N ALA A 244 7.54 0.84 -17.05
CA ALA A 244 8.29 -0.01 -17.95
C ALA A 244 7.38 -0.90 -18.82
N ARG A 245 6.15 -1.19 -18.36
CA ARG A 245 5.11 -1.89 -19.13
C ARG A 245 4.25 -0.99 -20.04
N TRP A 246 4.37 0.34 -19.96
CA TRP A 246 3.46 1.32 -20.60
C TRP A 246 3.34 1.26 -22.12
N SER A 247 4.27 0.64 -22.85
CA SER A 247 4.11 0.43 -24.29
C SER A 247 2.86 -0.41 -24.65
N HIS A 248 2.21 -1.04 -23.67
CA HIS A 248 1.10 -1.98 -23.90
C HIS A 248 -0.25 -1.57 -23.27
N PHE A 249 -0.35 -0.50 -22.45
CA PHE A 249 -1.58 -0.17 -21.71
C PHE A 249 -1.86 1.35 -21.56
N PRO A 250 -2.48 2.00 -22.57
CA PRO A 250 -2.78 3.43 -22.52
C PRO A 250 -3.83 3.86 -21.49
N GLU A 251 -4.72 2.95 -21.07
CA GLU A 251 -5.75 3.22 -20.05
C GLU A 251 -5.15 3.42 -18.64
N LEU A 252 -4.06 2.72 -18.35
CA LEU A 252 -3.31 2.83 -17.10
C LEU A 252 -2.69 4.23 -16.94
N LYS A 253 -2.21 4.82 -18.05
CA LYS A 253 -1.67 6.18 -18.08
C LYS A 253 -2.71 7.23 -17.69
N ASN A 254 -3.94 7.10 -18.17
CA ASN A 254 -5.01 8.04 -17.86
C ASN A 254 -5.44 7.93 -16.39
N ARG A 255 -5.57 6.72 -15.85
CA ARG A 255 -5.98 6.52 -14.45
C ARG A 255 -4.91 6.95 -13.45
N LEU A 256 -3.64 6.63 -13.68
CA LEU A 256 -2.53 7.14 -12.85
C LEU A 256 -2.49 8.67 -12.87
N ALA A 257 -2.62 9.30 -14.06
CA ALA A 257 -2.69 10.75 -14.17
C ALA A 257 -3.89 11.36 -13.41
N HIS A 258 -5.06 10.72 -13.45
CA HIS A 258 -6.23 11.17 -12.70
C HIS A 258 -6.10 10.96 -11.19
N GLY A 259 -5.51 9.86 -10.72
CA GLY A 259 -5.24 9.61 -9.29
C GLY A 259 -4.22 10.60 -8.71
N THR A 260 -3.14 10.90 -9.43
CA THR A 260 -2.19 11.96 -9.05
C THR A 260 -2.86 13.34 -9.07
N THR A 261 -3.72 13.62 -10.06
CA THR A 261 -4.41 14.92 -10.18
C THR A 261 -5.44 15.12 -9.07
N ALA A 262 -6.18 14.09 -8.68
CA ALA A 262 -7.10 14.13 -7.54
C ALA A 262 -6.35 14.41 -6.22
N LYS A 263 -5.22 13.72 -6.00
CA LYS A 263 -4.32 13.99 -4.85
C LYS A 263 -3.74 15.40 -4.84
N ILE A 264 -3.51 16.02 -6.00
CA ILE A 264 -3.04 17.41 -6.11
C ILE A 264 -4.19 18.40 -5.84
N GLY A 265 -5.41 18.10 -6.31
CA GLY A 265 -6.60 18.92 -6.09
C GLY A 265 -6.99 19.03 -4.62
N ASP A 266 -7.00 17.92 -3.89
CA ASP A 266 -7.38 17.89 -2.47
C ASP A 266 -6.27 18.43 -1.55
N GLY A 267 -5.00 18.34 -1.98
CA GLY A 267 -3.84 18.87 -1.25
C GLY A 267 -3.62 20.39 -1.37
N MET A 268 -4.44 21.10 -2.16
CA MET A 268 -4.33 22.56 -2.34
C MET A 268 -5.31 23.36 -1.47
N THR A 269 -6.29 22.73 -0.82
CA THR A 269 -7.34 23.44 -0.05
C THR A 269 -7.13 23.48 1.48
N GLY A 270 -6.08 22.88 2.04
CA GLY A 270 -5.83 22.91 3.48
C GLY A 270 -4.34 22.87 3.82
N GLY A 271 -3.80 23.95 4.39
CA GLY A 271 -2.38 24.26 4.46
C GLY A 271 -1.51 23.24 5.21
N TRP A 272 -0.48 22.73 4.53
CA TRP A 272 0.61 21.91 5.09
C TRP A 272 1.94 22.41 4.53
N ASN A 273 2.71 23.14 5.33
CA ASN A 273 3.98 23.74 4.94
C ASN A 273 5.09 23.20 5.85
N LYS A 274 5.72 22.07 5.48
CA LYS A 274 7.20 21.88 5.48
C LYS A 274 7.71 20.43 5.36
N SER A 275 7.02 19.36 5.76
CA SER A 275 7.62 18.01 5.68
C SER A 275 7.31 17.26 4.36
N VAL A 276 6.13 17.48 3.77
CA VAL A 276 5.72 16.86 2.48
C VAL A 276 6.58 17.37 1.31
N THR A 277 7.24 18.52 1.45
CA THR A 277 8.10 19.10 0.42
C THR A 277 9.40 18.30 0.23
N GLU A 278 9.90 17.63 1.28
CA GLU A 278 11.12 16.80 1.19
C GLU A 278 10.84 15.46 0.52
N THR A 279 9.72 14.81 0.84
CA THR A 279 9.27 13.58 0.17
C THR A 279 8.87 13.85 -1.29
N ARG A 280 8.22 14.99 -1.58
CA ARG A 280 7.96 15.45 -2.96
C ARG A 280 9.25 15.74 -3.72
N GLY A 281 10.23 16.37 -3.09
CA GLY A 281 11.54 16.65 -3.69
C GLY A 281 12.25 15.38 -4.16
N PHE A 282 12.12 14.28 -3.42
CA PHE A 282 12.71 13.00 -3.80
C PHE A 282 11.95 12.29 -4.94
N LEU A 283 10.60 12.28 -4.88
CA LEU A 283 9.75 11.69 -5.92
C LEU A 283 9.92 12.41 -7.27
N PHE A 284 9.91 13.75 -7.28
CA PHE A 284 10.06 14.52 -8.53
C PHE A 284 11.49 14.50 -9.10
N LYS A 285 12.53 14.42 -8.27
CA LYS A 285 13.93 14.41 -8.73
C LYS A 285 14.30 13.09 -9.40
N ASN A 286 13.69 11.97 -8.98
CA ASN A 286 13.90 10.67 -9.61
C ASN A 286 13.06 10.49 -10.89
N VAL A 287 11.83 11.01 -10.94
CA VAL A 287 11.01 11.01 -12.16
C VAL A 287 11.60 11.93 -13.25
N ALA A 288 12.19 13.07 -12.88
CA ALA A 288 12.87 13.96 -13.83
C ALA A 288 14.10 13.29 -14.46
N ARG A 289 14.89 12.52 -13.69
CA ARG A 289 16.03 11.74 -14.19
C ARG A 289 15.63 10.64 -15.17
N MET A 290 14.46 10.02 -14.98
CA MET A 290 13.94 9.00 -15.91
C MET A 290 13.37 9.60 -17.20
N LYS A 291 12.94 10.87 -17.18
CA LYS A 291 12.36 11.55 -18.35
C LYS A 291 13.41 12.22 -19.24
N ASN A 292 14.63 12.49 -18.76
CA ASN A 292 15.68 13.12 -19.55
C ASN A 292 17.10 12.80 -19.03
N PRO A 293 17.84 11.84 -19.63
CA PRO A 293 19.14 11.39 -19.10
C PRO A 293 20.29 12.41 -19.25
N THR A 294 20.04 13.62 -19.77
CA THR A 294 21.06 14.67 -19.97
C THR A 294 20.81 15.95 -19.15
N SER A 295 19.85 15.98 -18.23
CA SER A 295 19.68 17.16 -17.37
C SER A 295 20.79 17.24 -16.32
N HIS A 296 21.88 17.95 -16.64
CA HIS A 296 22.82 18.48 -15.66
C HIS A 296 22.25 19.80 -15.11
N ILE A 297 22.23 19.94 -13.78
CA ILE A 297 21.85 21.18 -13.10
C ILE A 297 23.14 21.93 -12.81
N LEU A 298 23.22 23.19 -13.28
CA LEU A 298 24.11 24.23 -12.77
C LEU A 298 23.65 24.69 -11.38
#